data_AF-A0A0D6MB72-F1
#
_entry.id   AF-A0A0D6MB72-F1
#
_cell.length_a   1.000
_cell.length_b   1.000
_cell.length_c   1.000
_cell.angle_alpha   90.00
_cell.angle_beta   90.00
_cell.angle_gamma   90.00
#
_symmetry.space_group_name_H-M   'P 1'
#
loop_
_entity.id
_entity.type
_entity.pdbx_description
1 polymer ?
#
loop_
_entity_poly.entity_id
_entity_poly.type
_entity_poly.pdbx_seq_one_letter_code
_entity_poly.pdbx_strand_id
1 'polypeptide(L)'
;MAILEGNSAGAVNEEDFRKAFTQVPKCDIYSAKELQSQLESIRQVLENSQLDWSQRVNSLKLLRSILINGGMDFESELITGVHCLEDALITSVKDLRSQVCREACITVSFLCEKLEASIVRLCEAILPATIGLIQNSAKIMSSSGANACYFIIKHVEHPKLIPIVLSYSSSKSKEIRKIVQDLVNQMLAIWTPTKLEKNLSGIIDCIKVNVHILKRK
;
A
#
# COMPACT_ATOMS: atom_id res chain seq x y z
N MET A 1 -8.11 9.15 -16.72
CA MET A 1 -8.57 9.62 -15.40
C MET A 1 -10.02 9.19 -15.21
N ALA A 2 -10.25 7.93 -14.83
CA ALA A 2 -11.57 7.45 -14.44
C ALA A 2 -11.53 7.26 -12.92
N ILE A 3 -11.86 8.34 -12.20
CA ILE A 3 -12.19 8.24 -10.78
C ILE A 3 -13.44 7.37 -10.74
N LEU A 4 -13.36 6.24 -10.03
CA LEU A 4 -14.51 5.38 -9.78
C LEU A 4 -15.50 6.16 -8.91
N GLU A 5 -16.39 6.90 -9.56
CA GLU A 5 -17.57 7.50 -8.94
C GLU A 5 -18.48 6.41 -8.40
N GLY A 6 -18.84 6.57 -7.12
CA GLY A 6 -19.72 5.68 -6.40
C GLY A 6 -19.26 5.58 -4.96
N ASN A 7 -19.64 6.56 -4.14
CA ASN A 7 -19.48 6.50 -2.69
C ASN A 7 -20.44 5.44 -2.13
N SER A 8 -20.19 4.17 -2.44
CA SER A 8 -20.92 3.03 -1.90
C SER A 8 -20.68 2.98 -0.40
N ALA A 9 -21.73 2.84 0.40
CA ALA A 9 -21.63 2.82 1.87
C ALA A 9 -20.49 1.91 2.35
N GLY A 10 -19.59 2.46 3.16
CA GLY A 10 -18.43 1.75 3.70
C GLY A 10 -17.21 1.65 2.79
N ALA A 11 -17.21 2.24 1.60
CA ALA A 11 -16.00 2.39 0.79
C ALA A 11 -15.12 3.54 1.28
N VAL A 12 -13.82 3.41 1.05
CA VAL A 12 -12.83 4.47 1.22
C VAL A 12 -12.18 4.80 -0.11
N ASN A 13 -11.78 6.06 -0.31
CA ASN A 13 -11.12 6.53 -1.53
C ASN A 13 -9.77 7.21 -1.24
N GLU A 14 -9.09 7.70 -2.28
CA GLU A 14 -7.79 8.37 -2.18
C GLU A 14 -7.85 9.61 -1.29
N GLU A 15 -8.93 10.40 -1.36
CA GLU A 15 -9.10 11.61 -0.56
C GLU A 15 -9.23 11.28 0.93
N ASP A 16 -9.95 10.21 1.28
CA ASP A 16 -10.04 9.74 2.67
C ASP A 16 -8.68 9.33 3.23
N PHE A 17 -7.84 8.71 2.40
CA PHE A 17 -6.48 8.34 2.76
C PHE A 17 -5.62 9.58 2.99
N ARG A 18 -5.63 10.53 2.05
CA ARG A 18 -4.88 11.79 2.15
C ARG A 18 -5.28 12.59 3.39
N LYS A 19 -6.58 12.68 3.70
CA LYS A 19 -7.06 13.31 4.94
C LYS A 19 -6.54 12.60 6.20
N ALA A 20 -6.44 11.27 6.18
CA ALA A 20 -5.99 10.49 7.33
C ALA A 20 -4.46 10.49 7.54
N PHE A 21 -3.66 10.87 6.54
CA PHE A 21 -2.20 10.89 6.64
C PHE A 21 -1.70 11.75 7.80
N THR A 22 -2.33 12.90 8.04
CA THR A 22 -1.96 13.85 9.10
C THR A 22 -2.84 13.75 10.36
N GLN A 23 -3.86 12.89 10.37
CA GLN A 23 -4.71 12.63 11.55
C GLN A 23 -4.04 11.65 12.51
N VAL A 24 -2.90 12.07 13.05
CA VAL A 24 -2.00 11.26 13.87
C VAL A 24 -1.69 11.99 15.18
N PRO A 25 -1.35 11.25 16.26
CA PRO A 25 -0.87 11.90 17.48
C PRO A 25 0.42 12.68 17.20
N LYS A 26 0.72 13.70 18.00
CA LYS A 26 2.02 14.37 17.93
C LYS A 26 3.10 13.48 18.55
N CYS A 27 4.24 13.36 17.87
CA CYS A 27 5.43 12.66 18.35
C CYS A 27 6.63 13.30 17.68
N ASP A 28 7.40 14.08 18.41
CA ASP A 28 8.59 14.73 17.86
C ASP A 28 9.80 13.81 18.05
N ILE A 29 10.67 13.74 17.05
CA ILE A 29 11.91 12.97 17.06
C ILE A 29 13.09 13.93 17.08
N TYR A 30 13.96 13.80 18.08
CA TYR A 30 15.10 14.69 18.27
C TYR A 30 16.45 14.00 18.08
N SER A 31 16.47 12.67 17.92
CA SER A 31 17.70 11.91 17.69
C SER A 31 17.47 10.60 16.93
N ALA A 32 18.50 10.12 16.23
CA ALA A 32 18.51 8.81 15.59
C ALA A 32 18.26 7.65 16.58
N LYS A 33 18.76 7.76 17.82
CA LYS A 33 18.56 6.75 18.86
C LYS A 33 17.09 6.68 19.29
N GLU A 34 16.45 7.82 19.47
CA GLU A 34 15.03 7.91 19.78
C GLU A 34 14.19 7.34 18.64
N LEU A 35 14.50 7.70 17.39
CA LEU A 35 13.86 7.16 16.20
C LEU A 35 13.89 5.62 16.18
N GLN A 36 15.07 5.02 16.34
CA GLN A 36 15.24 3.57 16.35
C GLN A 36 14.43 2.92 17.47
N SER A 37 14.44 3.50 18.67
CA SER A 37 13.65 3.00 19.81
C SER A 37 12.15 3.04 19.55
N GLN A 38 11.65 4.11 18.92
CA GLN A 38 10.23 4.26 18.59
C GLN A 38 9.81 3.27 17.50
N LEU A 39 10.63 3.09 16.45
CA LEU A 39 10.35 2.12 15.38
C LEU A 39 10.35 0.68 15.90
N GLU A 40 11.27 0.33 16.80
CA GLU A 40 11.30 -1.01 17.43
C GLU A 40 10.07 -1.22 18.34
N SER A 41 9.64 -0.20 19.09
CA SER A 41 8.42 -0.28 19.89
C SER A 41 7.19 -0.51 19.02
N ILE A 42 7.08 0.21 17.89
CA ILE A 42 6.01 0.01 16.90
C ILE A 42 6.05 -1.42 16.37
N ARG A 43 7.24 -1.93 16.02
CA ARG A 43 7.41 -3.29 15.48
C ARG A 43 6.85 -4.34 16.44
N GLN A 44 7.22 -4.27 17.72
CA GLN A 44 6.78 -5.21 18.76
C GLN A 44 5.26 -5.21 18.93
N VAL A 45 4.61 -4.04 18.88
CA VAL A 45 3.15 -3.94 18.97
C VAL A 45 2.47 -4.52 17.73
N LEU A 46 3.01 -4.25 16.54
CA LEU A 46 2.38 -4.67 15.28
C LEU A 46 2.56 -6.15 14.97
N GLU A 47 3.66 -6.78 15.39
CA GLU A 47 3.91 -8.22 15.27
C GLU A 47 2.99 -9.05 16.19
N ASN A 48 2.60 -8.50 17.34
CA ASN A 48 1.74 -9.22 18.28
C ASN A 48 0.25 -9.06 17.92
N SER A 49 -0.28 -10.02 17.16
CA SER A 49 -1.68 -10.03 16.72
C SER A 49 -2.72 -10.21 17.84
N GLN A 50 -2.28 -10.55 19.06
CA GLN A 50 -3.15 -10.74 20.22
C GLN A 50 -3.37 -9.45 21.02
N LEU A 51 -2.56 -8.41 20.78
CA LEU A 51 -2.77 -7.11 21.40
C LEU A 51 -4.09 -6.48 20.95
N ASP A 52 -4.57 -5.57 21.79
CA ASP A 52 -5.78 -4.82 21.50
C ASP A 52 -5.66 -4.08 20.16
N TRP A 53 -6.72 -4.17 19.35
CA TRP A 53 -6.73 -3.62 18.00
C TRP A 53 -6.49 -2.11 17.98
N SER A 54 -6.91 -1.39 19.02
CA SER A 54 -6.73 0.06 19.11
C SER A 54 -5.27 0.43 19.34
N GLN A 55 -4.51 -0.38 20.10
CA GLN A 55 -3.07 -0.19 20.30
C GLN A 55 -2.30 -0.36 18.99
N ARG A 56 -2.70 -1.35 18.17
CA ARG A 56 -2.09 -1.58 16.85
C ARG A 56 -2.42 -0.45 15.88
N VAL A 57 -3.67 0.01 15.86
CA VAL A 57 -4.08 1.22 15.10
C VAL A 57 -3.27 2.45 15.53
N ASN A 58 -3.08 2.66 16.83
CA ASN A 58 -2.31 3.79 17.35
C ASN A 58 -0.82 3.71 16.96
N SER A 59 -0.24 2.50 16.94
CA SER A 59 1.15 2.29 16.51
C SER A 59 1.35 2.57 15.01
N LEU A 60 0.37 2.21 14.17
CA LEU A 60 0.37 2.56 12.74
C LEU A 60 0.29 4.09 12.52
N LYS A 61 -0.54 4.78 13.31
CA LYS A 61 -0.60 6.26 13.30
C LYS A 61 0.69 6.89 13.81
N LEU A 62 1.30 6.32 14.86
CA LEU A 62 2.56 6.79 15.40
C LEU A 62 3.68 6.68 14.36
N LEU A 63 3.71 5.60 13.57
CA LEU A 63 4.67 5.48 12.46
C LEU A 63 4.57 6.66 11.50
N ARG A 64 3.36 7.04 11.09
CA ARG A 64 3.18 8.23 10.23
C ARG A 64 3.60 9.53 10.94
N SER A 65 3.30 9.65 12.23
CA SER A 65 3.70 10.81 13.04
C SER A 65 5.22 11.00 13.09
N ILE A 66 5.97 9.91 13.29
CA ILE A 66 7.44 9.91 13.28
C ILE A 66 7.98 10.55 11.99
N LEU A 67 7.48 10.13 10.83
CA LEU A 67 7.92 10.67 9.55
C LEU A 67 7.58 12.17 9.38
N ILE A 68 6.47 12.64 9.96
CA ILE A 68 6.04 14.05 9.83
C ILE A 68 6.83 14.97 10.77
N ASN A 69 7.28 14.46 11.91
CA ASN A 69 7.80 15.27 13.03
C ASN A 69 9.25 14.89 13.37
N GLY A 70 10.17 15.09 12.42
CA GLY A 70 11.62 14.96 12.65
C GLY A 70 12.23 13.61 12.29
N GLY A 71 11.44 12.57 12.00
CA GLY A 71 11.99 11.27 11.57
C GLY A 71 12.73 11.33 10.23
N MET A 72 12.32 12.22 9.32
CA MET A 72 12.99 12.43 8.04
C MET A 72 14.36 13.10 8.17
N ASP A 73 14.66 13.76 9.30
CA ASP A 73 15.98 14.34 9.56
C ASP A 73 17.05 13.24 9.75
N PHE A 74 16.62 11.99 9.97
CA PHE A 74 17.44 10.78 10.12
C PHE A 74 17.02 9.74 9.06
N GLU A 75 16.97 10.14 7.79
CA GLU A 75 16.39 9.37 6.69
C GLU A 75 16.94 7.94 6.55
N SER A 76 18.25 7.73 6.70
CA SER A 76 18.88 6.41 6.54
C SER A 76 18.40 5.41 7.60
N GLU A 77 18.37 5.84 8.86
CA GLU A 77 17.88 5.07 10.00
C GLU A 77 16.38 4.83 9.89
N LEU A 78 15.62 5.83 9.43
CA LEU A 78 14.19 5.72 9.18
C LEU A 78 13.90 4.65 8.13
N ILE A 79 14.55 4.70 6.95
CA ILE A 79 14.36 3.72 5.88
C ILE A 79 14.72 2.32 6.37
N THR A 80 15.85 2.19 7.09
CA THR A 80 16.27 0.91 7.67
C THR A 80 15.21 0.36 8.63
N GLY A 81 14.71 1.18 9.55
CA GLY A 81 13.68 0.76 10.50
C GLY A 81 12.33 0.47 9.84
N VAL A 82 11.96 1.20 8.78
CA VAL A 82 10.76 0.91 7.97
C VAL A 82 10.87 -0.45 7.27
N HIS A 83 12.04 -0.82 6.75
CA HIS A 83 12.27 -2.17 6.21
C HIS A 83 12.19 -3.26 7.27
N CYS A 84 12.60 -2.97 8.52
CA CYS A 84 12.43 -3.90 9.64
C CYS A 84 10.96 -4.10 10.06
N LEU A 85 10.03 -3.24 9.61
CA LEU A 85 8.60 -3.35 9.89
C LEU A 85 7.85 -4.23 8.86
N GLU A 86 8.53 -4.85 7.90
CA GLU A 86 7.91 -5.61 6.79
C GLU A 86 6.86 -6.63 7.26
N ASP A 87 7.24 -7.55 8.15
CA ASP A 87 6.33 -8.60 8.65
C ASP A 87 5.20 -8.02 9.51
N ALA A 88 5.51 -7.01 10.33
CA ALA A 88 4.53 -6.26 11.12
C ALA A 88 3.45 -5.60 10.25
N LEU A 89 3.87 -4.94 9.16
CA LEU A 89 2.97 -4.27 8.23
C LEU A 89 2.15 -5.26 7.41
N ILE A 90 2.75 -6.36 6.93
CA ILE A 90 2.01 -7.43 6.24
C ILE A 90 0.96 -8.04 7.16
N THR A 91 1.32 -8.34 8.41
CA THR A 91 0.41 -8.85 9.43
C THR A 91 -0.74 -7.88 9.69
N SER A 92 -0.45 -6.57 9.75
CA SER A 92 -1.46 -5.53 9.98
C SER A 92 -2.39 -5.33 8.77
N VAL A 93 -1.86 -5.40 7.55
CA VAL A 93 -2.65 -5.37 6.30
C VAL A 93 -3.60 -6.56 6.23
N LYS A 94 -3.17 -7.74 6.69
CA LYS A 94 -3.96 -8.97 6.70
C LYS A 94 -4.88 -9.11 7.91
N ASP A 95 -4.93 -8.14 8.82
CA ASP A 95 -5.73 -8.24 10.04
C ASP A 95 -7.21 -8.40 9.70
N LEU A 96 -7.89 -9.30 10.43
CA LEU A 96 -9.32 -9.57 10.22
C LEU A 96 -10.21 -8.41 10.68
N ARG A 97 -9.70 -7.51 11.51
CA ARG A 97 -10.40 -6.33 11.98
C ARG A 97 -10.21 -5.20 10.98
N SER A 98 -11.30 -4.76 10.37
CA SER A 98 -11.30 -3.72 9.34
C SER A 98 -10.58 -2.43 9.74
N GLN A 99 -10.60 -2.07 11.02
CA GLN A 99 -9.94 -0.88 11.56
C GLN A 99 -8.41 -0.98 11.44
N VAL A 100 -7.82 -2.12 11.83
CA VAL A 100 -6.37 -2.36 11.76
C VAL A 100 -5.95 -2.46 10.29
N CYS A 101 -6.66 -3.26 9.49
CA CYS A 101 -6.42 -3.40 8.06
C CYS A 101 -6.46 -2.06 7.32
N ARG A 102 -7.49 -1.24 7.57
CA ARG A 102 -7.62 0.09 6.93
C ARG A 102 -6.48 1.01 7.34
N GLU A 103 -6.17 1.07 8.64
CA GLU A 103 -5.09 1.93 9.14
C GLU A 103 -3.72 1.49 8.58
N ALA A 104 -3.51 0.18 8.41
CA ALA A 104 -2.30 -0.36 7.80
C ALA A 104 -2.20 0.05 6.32
N CYS A 105 -3.29 -0.06 5.56
CA CYS A 105 -3.33 0.39 4.17
C CYS A 105 -3.06 1.89 4.03
N ILE A 106 -3.60 2.73 4.93
CA ILE A 106 -3.33 4.17 4.97
C ILE A 106 -1.86 4.42 5.26
N THR A 107 -1.29 3.71 6.23
CA THR A 107 0.12 3.87 6.63
C THR A 107 1.06 3.46 5.50
N VAL A 108 0.83 2.32 4.86
CA VAL A 108 1.59 1.89 3.68
C VAL A 108 1.50 2.92 2.56
N SER A 109 0.31 3.43 2.28
CA SER A 109 0.09 4.45 1.23
C SER A 109 0.86 5.74 1.52
N PHE A 110 0.87 6.17 2.79
CA PHE A 110 1.65 7.32 3.24
C PHE A 110 3.15 7.08 3.09
N LEU A 111 3.66 5.91 3.49
CA LEU A 111 5.07 5.56 3.32
C LEU A 111 5.49 5.56 1.84
N CYS A 112 4.63 5.05 0.95
CA CYS A 112 4.86 5.09 -0.51
C CYS A 112 5.00 6.53 -1.01
N GLU A 113 4.13 7.44 -0.56
CA GLU A 113 4.17 8.86 -0.97
C GLU A 113 5.38 9.61 -0.40
N LYS A 114 5.90 9.21 0.77
CA LYS A 114 7.03 9.91 1.41
C LYS A 114 8.40 9.36 1.07
N LEU A 115 8.52 8.05 0.86
CA LEU A 115 9.80 7.37 0.69
C LEU A 115 9.99 6.82 -0.74
N GLU A 116 8.95 6.83 -1.57
CA GLU A 116 9.00 6.49 -2.99
C GLU A 116 9.80 5.19 -3.26
N ALA A 117 10.75 5.23 -4.20
CA ALA A 117 11.54 4.06 -4.61
C ALA A 117 12.45 3.50 -3.49
N SER A 118 12.74 4.26 -2.43
CA SER A 118 13.61 3.82 -1.32
C SER A 118 13.04 2.65 -0.53
N ILE A 119 11.72 2.43 -0.61
CA ILE A 119 11.03 1.31 0.05
C ILE A 119 10.55 0.23 -0.93
N VAL A 120 11.12 0.14 -2.14
CA VAL A 120 10.67 -0.84 -3.14
C VAL A 120 10.64 -2.28 -2.60
N ARG A 121 11.64 -2.71 -1.82
CA ARG A 121 11.69 -4.05 -1.21
C ARG A 121 10.48 -4.33 -0.33
N LEU A 122 10.09 -3.36 0.50
CA LEU A 122 8.90 -3.44 1.33
C LEU A 122 7.63 -3.54 0.47
N CYS A 123 7.53 -2.74 -0.59
CA CYS A 123 6.39 -2.77 -1.50
C CYS A 123 6.28 -4.08 -2.29
N GLU A 124 7.39 -4.71 -2.67
CA GLU A 124 7.40 -6.06 -3.27
C GLU A 124 6.71 -7.08 -2.34
N ALA A 125 6.96 -7.00 -1.03
CA ALA A 125 6.39 -7.91 -0.04
C ALA A 125 4.92 -7.57 0.30
N ILE A 126 4.57 -6.29 0.39
CA ILE A 126 3.22 -5.84 0.79
C ILE A 126 2.20 -5.91 -0.36
N LEU A 127 2.61 -5.65 -1.60
CA LEU A 127 1.69 -5.57 -2.74
C LEU A 127 0.80 -6.83 -2.90
N PRO A 128 1.32 -8.07 -2.83
CA PRO A 128 0.49 -9.28 -2.81
C PRO A 128 -0.58 -9.30 -1.71
N ALA A 129 -0.24 -8.83 -0.50
CA ALA A 129 -1.18 -8.77 0.62
C ALA A 129 -2.31 -7.77 0.34
N THR A 130 -1.99 -6.59 -0.20
CA THR A 130 -3.00 -5.58 -0.56
C THR A 130 -3.90 -6.02 -1.71
N ILE A 131 -3.37 -6.72 -2.72
CA ILE A 131 -4.17 -7.32 -3.80
C ILE A 131 -5.12 -8.38 -3.23
N GLY A 132 -4.65 -9.17 -2.27
CA GLY A 132 -5.45 -10.17 -1.57
C GLY A 132 -6.70 -9.60 -0.90
N LEU A 133 -6.68 -8.33 -0.46
CA LEU A 133 -7.83 -7.67 0.17
C LEU A 133 -8.96 -7.33 -0.81
N ILE A 134 -8.69 -7.19 -2.10
CA ILE A 134 -9.66 -6.70 -3.10
C ILE A 134 -10.91 -7.58 -3.18
N GLN A 135 -10.76 -8.87 -2.91
CA GLN A 135 -11.83 -9.87 -2.91
C GLN A 135 -12.56 -10.01 -1.56
N ASN A 136 -12.22 -9.17 -0.57
CA ASN A 136 -12.89 -9.18 0.73
C ASN A 136 -14.34 -8.66 0.62
N SER A 137 -15.27 -9.34 1.28
CA SER A 137 -16.69 -8.99 1.30
C SER A 137 -16.97 -7.69 2.06
N ALA A 138 -16.16 -7.35 3.07
CA ALA A 138 -16.25 -6.08 3.76
C ALA A 138 -15.72 -4.96 2.86
N LYS A 139 -16.62 -4.07 2.41
CA LYS A 139 -16.30 -3.02 1.44
C LYS A 139 -15.16 -2.11 1.90
N ILE A 140 -15.07 -1.84 3.20
CA ILE A 140 -14.00 -1.03 3.78
C ILE A 140 -12.62 -1.68 3.61
N MET A 141 -12.52 -3.01 3.71
CA MET A 141 -11.26 -3.73 3.55
C MET A 141 -10.87 -3.84 2.08
N SER A 142 -11.81 -4.21 1.20
CA SER A 142 -11.54 -4.32 -0.23
C SER A 142 -11.19 -2.98 -0.88
N SER A 143 -11.88 -1.90 -0.50
CA SER A 143 -11.50 -0.56 -0.96
C SER A 143 -10.19 -0.07 -0.35
N SER A 144 -9.88 -0.39 0.92
CA SER A 144 -8.57 -0.04 1.51
C SER A 144 -7.41 -0.69 0.77
N GLY A 145 -7.52 -2.00 0.47
CA GLY A 145 -6.51 -2.73 -0.29
C GLY A 145 -6.33 -2.19 -1.71
N ALA A 146 -7.44 -1.89 -2.40
CA ALA A 146 -7.39 -1.29 -3.74
C ALA A 146 -6.70 0.08 -3.74
N ASN A 147 -7.03 0.98 -2.81
CA ASN A 147 -6.36 2.27 -2.67
C ASN A 147 -4.87 2.11 -2.37
N ALA A 148 -4.50 1.21 -1.46
CA ALA A 148 -3.09 0.92 -1.18
C ALA A 148 -2.32 0.44 -2.43
N CYS A 149 -2.92 -0.42 -3.26
CA CYS A 149 -2.32 -0.81 -4.55
C CYS A 149 -2.08 0.40 -5.45
N TYR A 150 -3.06 1.31 -5.57
CA TYR A 150 -2.91 2.51 -6.38
C TYR A 150 -1.81 3.43 -5.85
N PHE A 151 -1.68 3.62 -4.54
CA PHE A 151 -0.59 4.41 -3.97
C PHE A 151 0.79 3.77 -4.19
N ILE A 152 0.91 2.45 -4.00
CA ILE A 152 2.15 1.71 -4.26
C ILE A 152 2.59 1.94 -5.71
N ILE A 153 1.70 1.73 -6.69
CA ILE A 153 2.04 1.87 -8.11
C ILE A 153 2.25 3.33 -8.51
N LYS A 154 1.51 4.27 -7.94
CA LYS A 154 1.63 5.70 -8.25
C LYS A 154 2.95 6.31 -7.77
N HIS A 155 3.43 5.91 -6.59
CA HIS A 155 4.57 6.58 -5.94
C HIS A 155 5.86 5.75 -5.94
N VAL A 156 5.78 4.42 -5.98
CA VAL A 156 6.94 3.53 -5.99
C VAL A 156 7.18 3.03 -7.41
N GLU A 157 7.59 3.95 -8.28
CA GLU A 157 7.77 3.69 -9.70
C GLU A 157 9.02 2.82 -9.98
N HIS A 158 8.94 1.52 -9.73
CA HIS A 158 10.05 0.60 -9.89
C HIS A 158 9.69 -0.67 -10.70
N PRO A 159 10.50 -1.06 -11.71
CA PRO A 159 10.19 -2.18 -12.61
C PRO A 159 9.91 -3.53 -11.94
N LYS A 160 10.43 -3.75 -10.72
CA LYS A 160 10.21 -4.97 -9.92
C LYS A 160 8.75 -5.18 -9.50
N LEU A 161 7.94 -4.12 -9.42
CA LEU A 161 6.53 -4.26 -9.06
C LEU A 161 5.68 -4.78 -10.23
N ILE A 162 6.14 -4.60 -11.48
CA ILE A 162 5.37 -4.94 -12.68
C ILE A 162 5.09 -6.45 -12.75
N PRO A 163 6.07 -7.37 -12.63
CA PRO A 163 5.80 -8.81 -12.64
C PRO A 163 4.81 -9.25 -11.57
N ILE A 164 4.85 -8.63 -10.38
CA ILE A 164 3.92 -8.92 -9.29
C ILE A 164 2.50 -8.60 -9.73
N VAL A 165 2.24 -7.38 -10.22
CA VAL A 165 0.91 -6.97 -10.73
C VAL A 165 0.44 -7.89 -11.85
N LEU A 166 1.31 -8.17 -12.84
CA LEU A 166 0.97 -9.00 -13.99
C LEU A 166 0.64 -10.45 -13.62
N SER A 167 1.24 -10.99 -12.55
CA SER A 167 0.93 -12.35 -12.06
C SER A 167 -0.55 -12.52 -11.66
N TYR A 168 -1.24 -11.43 -11.31
CA TYR A 168 -2.66 -11.45 -10.94
C TYR A 168 -3.63 -11.21 -12.12
N SER A 169 -3.12 -10.97 -13.33
CA SER A 169 -3.94 -10.70 -14.53
C SER A 169 -4.89 -11.85 -14.89
N SER A 170 -4.53 -13.09 -14.56
CA SER A 170 -5.32 -14.31 -14.78
C SER A 170 -6.05 -14.78 -13.52
N SER A 171 -6.11 -13.97 -12.46
CA SER A 171 -6.82 -14.31 -11.21
C SER A 171 -8.25 -14.75 -11.47
N LYS A 172 -8.78 -15.71 -10.68
CA LYS A 172 -10.19 -16.13 -10.76
C LYS A 172 -11.16 -15.02 -10.35
N SER A 173 -10.75 -14.12 -9.44
CA SER A 173 -11.55 -12.96 -9.01
C SER A 173 -11.64 -11.92 -10.12
N LYS A 174 -12.86 -11.55 -10.49
CA LYS A 174 -13.13 -10.51 -11.49
C LYS A 174 -12.66 -9.13 -11.00
N GLU A 175 -12.80 -8.88 -9.70
CA GLU A 175 -12.44 -7.64 -9.03
C GLU A 175 -10.92 -7.46 -9.03
N ILE A 176 -10.16 -8.52 -8.72
CA ILE A 176 -8.68 -8.50 -8.83
C ILE A 176 -8.27 -8.24 -10.28
N ARG A 177 -8.85 -8.96 -11.26
CA ARG A 177 -8.53 -8.72 -12.67
C ARG A 177 -8.80 -7.28 -13.07
N LYS A 178 -9.91 -6.67 -12.62
CA LYS A 178 -10.22 -5.26 -12.88
C LYS A 178 -9.15 -4.33 -12.30
N ILE A 179 -8.79 -4.49 -11.03
CA ILE A 179 -7.77 -3.64 -10.40
C ILE A 179 -6.41 -3.80 -11.09
N VAL A 180 -5.99 -5.03 -11.46
CA VAL A 180 -4.73 -5.23 -12.20
C VAL A 180 -4.71 -4.42 -13.49
N GLN A 181 -5.83 -4.35 -14.21
CA GLN A 181 -5.94 -3.54 -15.43
C GLN A 181 -5.83 -2.05 -15.12
N ASP A 182 -6.52 -1.58 -14.08
CA ASP A 182 -6.45 -0.19 -13.66
C ASP A 182 -5.02 0.21 -13.22
N LEU A 183 -4.30 -0.69 -12.53
CA LEU A 183 -2.90 -0.50 -12.15
C LEU A 183 -1.97 -0.47 -13.37
N VAL A 184 -2.13 -1.38 -14.34
CA VAL A 184 -1.35 -1.38 -15.59
C VAL A 184 -1.59 -0.09 -16.39
N ASN A 185 -2.85 0.36 -16.47
CA ASN A 185 -3.17 1.64 -17.11
C ASN A 185 -2.53 2.83 -16.37
N GLN A 186 -2.48 2.78 -15.04
CA GLN A 186 -1.81 3.79 -14.23
C GLN A 186 -0.29 3.80 -14.48
N MET A 187 0.36 2.64 -14.53
CA MET A 187 1.78 2.53 -14.88
C MET A 187 2.06 3.17 -16.24
N LEU A 188 1.24 2.85 -17.26
CA LEU A 188 1.38 3.41 -18.61
C LEU A 188 1.16 4.93 -18.67
N ALA A 189 0.33 5.47 -17.78
CA ALA A 189 0.02 6.89 -17.74
C ALA A 189 1.07 7.72 -16.99
N ILE A 190 1.73 7.14 -15.98
CA ILE A 190 2.56 7.91 -15.02
C ILE A 190 4.05 7.55 -15.16
N TRP A 191 4.39 6.28 -15.39
CA TRP A 191 5.80 5.84 -15.35
C TRP A 191 6.55 6.22 -16.62
N THR A 192 7.83 6.51 -16.47
CA THR A 192 8.73 6.74 -17.62
C THR A 192 8.86 5.47 -18.48
N PRO A 193 8.88 5.57 -19.83
CA PRO A 193 8.94 4.41 -20.73
C PRO A 193 10.06 3.41 -20.40
N THR A 194 11.24 3.91 -20.01
CA THR A 194 12.41 3.10 -19.62
C THR A 194 12.14 2.13 -18.48
N LYS A 195 11.21 2.45 -17.56
CA LYS A 195 10.82 1.57 -16.45
C LYS A 195 9.93 0.41 -16.91
N LEU A 196 9.27 0.54 -18.06
CA LEU A 196 8.30 -0.42 -18.59
C LEU A 196 8.93 -1.38 -19.59
N GLU A 197 10.00 -0.96 -20.28
CA GLU A 197 10.65 -1.68 -21.40
C GLU A 197 10.84 -3.18 -21.17
N LYS A 198 11.40 -3.56 -20.02
CA LYS A 198 11.69 -4.97 -19.70
C LYS A 198 10.45 -5.86 -19.56
N ASN A 199 9.29 -5.26 -19.30
CA ASN A 199 8.03 -5.96 -19.04
C ASN A 199 6.95 -5.68 -20.10
N LEU A 200 7.31 -5.03 -21.22
CA LEU A 200 6.33 -4.60 -22.24
C LEU A 200 5.50 -5.76 -22.80
N SER A 201 6.11 -6.93 -23.04
CA SER A 201 5.40 -8.11 -23.53
C SER A 201 4.26 -8.53 -22.58
N GLY A 202 4.57 -8.66 -21.29
CA GLY A 202 3.59 -9.01 -20.26
C GLY A 202 2.50 -7.94 -20.07
N ILE A 203 2.86 -6.65 -20.18
CA ILE A 203 1.90 -5.55 -20.17
C ILE A 203 0.93 -5.64 -21.36
N ILE A 204 1.44 -5.87 -22.56
CA ILE A 204 0.65 -6.02 -23.78
C ILE A 204 -0.30 -7.22 -23.67
N ASP A 205 0.18 -8.35 -23.17
CA ASP A 205 -0.65 -9.55 -23.01
C ASP A 205 -1.76 -9.33 -21.98
N CYS A 206 -1.46 -8.64 -20.87
CA CYS A 206 -2.44 -8.24 -19.88
C CYS A 206 -3.57 -7.38 -20.50
N ILE A 207 -3.22 -6.42 -21.37
CA ILE A 207 -4.19 -5.57 -22.06
C ILE A 207 -5.04 -6.38 -23.07
N LYS A 208 -4.41 -7.28 -23.84
CA LYS A 208 -5.11 -8.10 -24.86
C LYS A 208 -6.17 -9.01 -24.25
N VAL A 209 -5.86 -9.66 -23.11
CA VAL A 209 -6.81 -10.53 -22.40
C VAL A 209 -8.11 -9.78 -22.09
N ASN A 210 -8.03 -8.48 -21.76
CA ASN A 210 -9.20 -7.66 -21.45
C ASN A 210 -10.10 -7.42 -22.68
N VAL A 211 -9.52 -7.07 -23.83
CA VAL A 211 -10.29 -6.87 -25.08
C VAL A 211 -11.09 -8.12 -25.46
N HIS A 212 -10.53 -9.31 -25.23
CA HIS A 212 -11.24 -10.57 -25.48
C HIS A 212 -12.37 -10.84 -24.47
N ILE A 213 -12.23 -10.43 -23.21
CA ILE A 213 -13.28 -10.57 -22.19
C ILE A 213 -14.45 -9.61 -22.47
N LEU A 214 -14.17 -8.38 -22.91
CA LEU A 214 -15.20 -7.40 -23.26
C LEU A 214 -16.00 -7.80 -24.51
N LYS A 215 -15.39 -8.53 -25.47
CA LYS A 215 -16.08 -9.04 -26.67
C LYS A 215 -16.95 -10.28 -26.43
N ARG A 216 -16.90 -10.90 -25.24
CA ARG A 216 -17.67 -12.10 -24.88
C ARG A 216 -18.87 -11.82 -23.98
N LYS A 217 -19.20 -10.55 -23.77
CA LYS A 217 -20.43 -10.10 -23.10
C LYS A 217 -21.29 -9.34 -24.09
#